data_AF-A0A653UTP0-F1
#
_entry.id   AF-A0A653UTP0-F1
#
_cell.length_a   1.000
_cell.length_b   1.000
_cell.length_c   1.000
_cell.angle_alpha   90.00
_cell.angle_beta   90.00
_cell.angle_gamma   90.00
#
_symmetry.space_group_name_H-M   'P 1'
#
loop_
_entity.id
_entity.type
_entity.pdbx_description
1 polymer ?
#
loop_
_entity_poly.entity_id
_entity_poly.type
_entity_poly.pdbx_seq_one_letter_code
_entity_poly.pdbx_strand_id
1 'polypeptide(L)'
;MTTKPTERIVVFVTPAQKLAISKTADDLGISVSELMRRAVLNFNATSEQIKVAGIVDRLRAPKAPDALDVALRSVAAKAAAREAREAAASAGKSLARTQAAAAAAAASTAATASVPVSRDDAESAGEDASLTGDGRLGG
;
A
#
# COMPACT_ATOMS: atom_id res chain seq x y z
N MET A 1 -0.77 37.26 -65.95
CA MET A 1 -0.75 36.14 -64.98
C MET A 1 0.02 36.61 -63.75
N THR A 2 -0.67 36.86 -62.64
CA THR A 2 -0.04 37.35 -61.41
C THR A 2 0.44 36.14 -60.61
N THR A 3 1.73 35.82 -60.70
CA THR A 3 2.34 34.82 -59.82
C THR A 3 2.48 35.46 -58.44
N LYS A 4 1.90 34.84 -57.40
CA LYS A 4 2.07 35.31 -56.02
C LYS A 4 3.58 35.31 -55.68
N PRO A 5 4.15 36.43 -55.20
CA PRO A 5 5.51 36.41 -54.66
C PRO A 5 5.56 35.38 -53.52
N THR A 6 6.52 34.47 -53.55
CA THR A 6 6.72 33.46 -52.50
C THR A 6 8.01 33.79 -51.75
N GLU A 7 7.89 34.11 -50.47
CA GLU A 7 9.04 34.30 -49.58
C GLU A 7 9.71 32.96 -49.25
N ARG A 8 11.03 33.00 -49.02
CA ARG A 8 11.84 31.82 -48.71
C ARG A 8 12.49 32.02 -47.34
N ILE A 9 12.33 31.04 -46.45
CA ILE A 9 12.93 31.03 -45.12
C ILE A 9 13.99 29.93 -45.09
N VAL A 10 15.17 30.23 -44.54
CA VAL A 10 16.22 29.25 -44.30
C VAL A 10 15.97 28.59 -42.95
N VAL A 11 15.91 27.25 -42.94
CA VAL A 11 15.72 26.46 -41.72
C VAL A 11 16.94 25.59 -41.52
N PHE A 12 17.53 25.67 -40.33
CA PHE A 12 18.62 24.80 -39.93
C PHE A 12 18.05 23.48 -39.44
N VAL A 13 18.50 22.39 -40.06
CA VAL A 13 18.12 21.02 -39.71
C VAL A 13 19.37 20.18 -39.61
N THR A 14 19.31 19.11 -38.82
CA THR A 14 20.40 18.14 -38.77
C THR A 14 20.48 17.33 -40.07
N PRO A 15 21.64 16.74 -40.42
CA PRO A 15 21.74 15.85 -41.59
C PRO A 15 20.72 14.70 -41.55
N ALA A 16 20.47 14.15 -40.36
CA ALA A 16 19.45 13.11 -40.15
C ALA A 16 18.03 13.60 -40.45
N GLN A 17 17.69 14.82 -40.01
CA GLN A 17 16.40 15.44 -40.31
C GLN A 17 16.24 15.70 -41.81
N LYS A 18 17.29 16.22 -42.47
CA LYS A 18 17.28 16.44 -43.92
C LYS A 18 16.99 15.15 -44.68
N LEU A 19 17.63 14.04 -44.30
CA LEU A 19 17.39 12.72 -44.89
C LEU A 19 15.94 12.26 -44.66
N ALA A 20 15.45 12.35 -43.42
CA ALA A 20 14.08 11.95 -43.07
C ALA A 20 13.04 12.75 -43.87
N ILE A 21 13.24 14.06 -44.03
CA ILE A 21 12.36 14.94 -44.80
C ILE A 21 12.35 14.53 -46.28
N SER A 22 13.52 14.32 -46.87
CA SER A 22 13.65 13.89 -48.27
C SER A 22 12.96 12.56 -48.50
N LYS A 23 13.23 11.55 -47.67
CA LYS A 23 12.59 10.24 -47.77
C LYS A 23 11.07 10.33 -47.67
N THR A 24 10.55 11.11 -46.72
CA THR A 24 9.09 11.29 -46.55
C THR A 24 8.46 11.94 -47.79
N ALA A 25 9.15 12.89 -48.41
CA ALA A 25 8.68 13.54 -49.63
C ALA A 25 8.69 12.57 -50.83
N ASP A 26 9.73 11.75 -50.95
CA ASP A 26 9.88 10.72 -51.98
C ASP A 26 8.80 9.63 -51.84
N ASP A 27 8.56 9.14 -50.63
CA ASP A 27 7.53 8.14 -50.31
C ASP A 27 6.12 8.64 -50.67
N LEU A 28 5.89 9.96 -50.57
CA LEU A 28 4.62 10.61 -50.93
C LEU A 28 4.57 11.12 -52.38
N GLY A 29 5.67 11.03 -53.14
CA GLY A 29 5.76 11.53 -54.51
C GLY A 29 5.57 13.04 -54.67
N ILE A 30 5.85 13.84 -53.62
CA ILE A 30 5.70 15.30 -53.64
C ILE A 30 7.04 16.00 -53.42
N SER A 31 7.14 17.27 -53.79
CA SER A 31 8.36 18.05 -53.47
C SER A 31 8.49 18.30 -51.97
N VAL A 32 9.74 18.40 -51.50
CA VAL A 32 10.05 18.80 -50.11
C VAL A 32 9.39 20.14 -49.75
N SER A 33 9.38 21.10 -50.66
CA SER A 33 8.73 22.41 -50.42
C SER A 33 7.21 22.27 -50.22
N GLU A 34 6.59 21.33 -50.92
CA GLU A 34 5.16 21.07 -50.77
C GLU A 34 4.87 20.29 -49.47
N LEU A 35 5.69 19.30 -49.13
CA LEU A 35 5.63 18.61 -47.84
C LEU A 35 5.72 19.63 -46.69
N MET A 36 6.68 20.55 -46.76
CA MET A 36 6.87 21.59 -45.75
C MET A 36 5.69 22.57 -45.70
N ARG A 37 5.15 22.97 -46.86
CA ARG A 37 3.95 23.83 -46.90
C ARG A 37 2.77 23.16 -46.20
N ARG A 38 2.51 21.89 -46.49
CA ARG A 38 1.43 21.12 -45.86
C ARG A 38 1.65 20.93 -44.38
N ALA A 39 2.88 20.58 -43.98
CA ALA A 39 3.25 20.42 -42.59
C ALA A 39 3.02 21.72 -41.81
N VAL A 40 3.45 22.87 -42.33
CA VAL A 40 3.26 24.19 -41.69
C VAL A 40 1.77 24.56 -41.58
N LEU A 41 0.97 24.32 -42.62
CA LEU A 41 -0.46 24.61 -42.58
C LEU A 41 -1.21 23.69 -41.60
N ASN A 42 -0.77 22.44 -41.48
CA ASN A 42 -1.36 21.46 -40.57
C ASN A 42 -0.74 21.51 -39.17
N PHE A 43 0.35 22.25 -38.98
CA PHE A 43 1.03 22.36 -37.70
C PHE A 43 0.23 23.26 -36.78
N ASN A 44 -0.52 22.64 -35.87
CA ASN A 44 -1.27 23.33 -34.85
C ASN A 44 -0.53 23.17 -33.52
N ALA A 45 0.42 24.09 -33.26
CA ALA A 45 1.33 24.05 -32.11
C ALA A 45 0.60 23.85 -30.76
N THR A 46 -0.59 24.44 -30.63
CA THR A 46 -1.38 24.37 -29.39
C THR A 46 -2.08 23.03 -29.24
N SER A 47 -2.46 22.36 -30.34
CA SER A 47 -3.22 21.10 -30.29
C SER A 47 -2.36 19.93 -29.82
N GLU A 48 -1.08 19.86 -30.19
CA GLU A 48 -0.17 18.84 -29.67
C GLU A 48 0.24 19.11 -28.23
N GLN A 49 0.46 20.38 -27.87
CA GLN A 49 0.73 20.77 -26.48
C GLN A 49 -0.44 20.44 -25.55
N ILE A 50 -1.69 20.68 -25.98
CA ILE A 50 -2.90 20.33 -25.22
C ILE A 50 -3.04 18.81 -25.05
N LYS A 51 -2.69 18.02 -26.08
CA LYS A 51 -2.70 16.55 -25.97
C LYS A 51 -1.66 16.04 -24.98
N VAL A 52 -0.44 16.58 -25.02
CA VAL A 52 0.63 16.21 -24.08
C VAL A 52 0.26 16.62 -22.66
N ALA A 53 -0.26 17.84 -22.47
CA ALA A 53 -0.75 18.31 -21.18
C ALA A 53 -1.86 17.39 -20.64
N GLY A 54 -2.82 16.99 -21.49
CA GLY A 54 -3.88 16.05 -21.11
C GLY A 54 -3.37 14.64 -20.73
N ILE A 55 -2.27 14.17 -21.33
CA ILE A 55 -1.63 12.91 -20.93
C ILE A 55 -0.94 13.08 -19.58
N VAL A 56 -0.19 14.16 -19.39
CA VAL A 56 0.49 14.48 -18.13
C VAL A 56 -0.52 14.64 -16.99
N ASP A 57 -1.66 15.28 -17.25
CA ASP A 57 -2.73 15.45 -16.27
C ASP A 57 -3.35 14.11 -15.88
N ARG A 58 -3.59 13.19 -16.84
CA ARG A 58 -4.06 11.83 -16.53
C ARG A 58 -3.05 10.99 -15.76
N LEU A 59 -1.76 11.17 -16.03
CA LEU A 59 -0.68 10.49 -15.30
C LEU A 59 -0.50 11.07 -13.88
N ARG A 60 -0.75 12.37 -13.71
CA ARG A 60 -0.73 13.05 -12.40
C ARG A 60 -2.01 12.85 -11.61
N ALA A 61 -3.10 12.43 -12.24
CA ALA A 61 -4.35 12.15 -11.56
C ALA A 61 -4.10 11.07 -10.48
N PRO A 62 -4.60 11.28 -9.23
CA PRO A 62 -4.49 10.28 -8.18
C PRO A 62 -5.08 8.95 -8.66
N LYS A 63 -4.28 7.88 -8.62
CA LYS A 63 -4.72 6.55 -9.01
C LYS A 63 -5.91 6.17 -8.14
N ALA A 64 -7.08 6.00 -8.73
CA ALA A 64 -8.26 5.56 -8.02
C ALA A 64 -7.95 4.25 -7.27
N PRO A 65 -8.43 4.06 -6.03
CA PRO A 65 -8.16 2.86 -5.27
C PRO A 65 -8.69 1.67 -6.07
N ASP A 66 -7.81 0.70 -6.33
CA ASP A 66 -8.15 -0.51 -7.07
C ASP A 66 -9.31 -1.21 -6.34
N ALA A 67 -10.35 -1.57 -7.09
CA ALA A 67 -11.53 -2.23 -6.54
C ALA A 67 -11.16 -3.54 -5.82
N LEU A 68 -10.11 -4.21 -6.29
CA LEU A 68 -9.54 -5.38 -5.63
C LEU A 68 -8.95 -5.03 -4.26
N ASP A 69 -8.21 -3.92 -4.16
CA ASP A 69 -7.56 -3.50 -2.91
C ASP A 69 -8.60 -3.06 -1.86
N VAL A 70 -9.69 -2.42 -2.29
CA VAL A 70 -10.85 -2.13 -1.43
C VAL A 70 -11.51 -3.44 -0.95
N ALA A 71 -11.70 -4.41 -1.85
CA ALA A 71 -12.27 -5.70 -1.51
C ALA A 71 -11.37 -6.46 -0.51
N LEU A 72 -10.06 -6.51 -0.74
CA LEU A 72 -9.08 -7.16 0.13
C LEU A 72 -9.06 -6.51 1.52
N ARG A 73 -9.08 -5.18 1.63
CA ARG A 73 -9.19 -4.50 2.93
C ARG A 73 -10.47 -4.88 3.68
N SER A 74 -11.60 -4.99 2.98
CA SER A 74 -12.86 -5.40 3.60
C SER A 74 -12.82 -6.85 4.11
N VAL A 75 -12.15 -7.75 3.38
CA VAL A 75 -11.98 -9.15 3.75
C VAL A 75 -11.03 -9.27 4.95
N ALA A 76 -9.90 -8.55 4.91
CA ALA A 76 -8.94 -8.51 6.01
C ALA A 76 -9.59 -7.99 7.30
N ALA A 77 -10.38 -6.91 7.23
CA ALA A 77 -11.11 -6.38 8.39
C ALA A 77 -12.11 -7.40 8.97
N LYS A 78 -12.82 -8.14 8.12
CA LYS A 78 -13.76 -9.19 8.55
C LYS A 78 -13.03 -10.39 9.18
N ALA A 79 -11.89 -10.78 8.63
CA ALA A 79 -11.06 -11.87 9.16
C ALA A 79 -10.52 -11.51 10.56
N ALA A 80 -9.97 -10.31 10.72
CA ALA A 80 -9.48 -9.82 12.02
C ALA A 80 -10.59 -9.76 13.08
N ALA A 81 -11.79 -9.30 12.70
CA ALA A 81 -12.93 -9.27 13.61
C ALA A 81 -13.38 -10.67 14.06
N ARG A 82 -13.27 -11.67 13.18
CA ARG A 82 -13.61 -13.07 13.50
C ARG A 82 -12.57 -13.65 14.47
N GLU A 83 -11.29 -13.46 14.19
CA GLU A 83 -10.20 -13.92 15.06
C GLU A 83 -10.31 -13.32 16.46
N ALA A 84 -10.59 -12.01 16.57
CA ALA A 84 -10.80 -11.36 17.86
C ALA A 84 -11.97 -11.96 18.66
N ARG A 85 -13.06 -12.36 17.97
CA ARG A 85 -14.21 -13.03 18.63
C ARG A 85 -13.87 -14.44 19.10
N GLU A 86 -13.12 -15.19 18.30
CA GLU A 86 -12.68 -16.54 18.67
C GLU A 86 -11.69 -16.49 19.86
N ALA A 87 -10.78 -15.52 19.88
CA ALA A 87 -9.89 -15.25 21.00
C ALA A 87 -10.65 -14.82 22.28
N ALA A 88 -11.67 -13.97 22.16
CA ALA A 88 -12.50 -13.60 23.29
C ALA A 88 -13.30 -14.79 23.86
N ALA A 89 -13.82 -15.65 22.98
CA ALA A 89 -14.54 -16.85 23.39
C ALA A 89 -13.64 -17.89 24.07
N SER A 90 -12.40 -18.06 23.62
CA SER A 90 -11.43 -18.96 24.25
C SER A 90 -10.97 -18.42 25.61
N ALA A 91 -10.76 -17.11 25.74
CA ALA A 91 -10.46 -16.45 27.01
C ALA A 91 -11.60 -16.65 28.02
N GLY A 92 -12.87 -16.46 27.62
CA GLY A 92 -14.02 -16.70 28.49
C GLY A 92 -14.14 -18.14 28.98
N LYS A 93 -13.90 -19.12 28.10
CA LYS A 93 -13.87 -20.55 28.48
C LYS A 93 -12.74 -20.89 29.44
N SER A 94 -11.56 -20.29 29.24
CA SER A 94 -10.41 -20.45 30.13
C SER A 94 -10.73 -19.92 31.54
N LEU A 95 -11.31 -18.72 31.63
CA LEU A 95 -11.74 -18.11 32.89
C LEU A 95 -12.82 -18.94 33.59
N ALA A 96 -13.80 -19.47 32.85
CA ALA A 96 -14.83 -20.34 33.43
C ALA A 96 -14.24 -21.65 33.97
N ARG A 97 -13.26 -22.24 33.27
CA ARG A 97 -12.59 -23.47 33.72
C ARG A 97 -11.72 -23.23 34.96
N THR A 98 -10.99 -22.12 35.02
CA THR A 98 -10.19 -21.79 36.21
C THR A 98 -11.07 -21.49 37.41
N GLN A 99 -12.22 -20.82 37.23
CA GLN A 99 -13.19 -20.61 38.31
C GLN A 99 -13.84 -21.91 38.79
N ALA A 100 -14.22 -22.82 37.89
CA ALA A 100 -14.75 -24.12 38.26
C ALA A 100 -13.72 -24.99 39.01
N ALA A 101 -12.45 -24.96 38.58
CA ALA A 101 -11.36 -25.65 39.28
C ALA A 101 -11.09 -25.05 40.67
N ALA A 102 -11.13 -23.73 40.81
CA ALA A 102 -10.99 -23.05 42.10
C ALA A 102 -12.16 -23.38 43.05
N ALA A 103 -13.40 -23.43 42.54
CA ALA A 103 -14.57 -23.82 43.33
C ALA A 103 -14.52 -25.28 43.76
N ALA A 104 -14.06 -26.19 42.90
CA ALA A 104 -13.88 -27.60 43.23
C ALA A 104 -12.74 -27.82 44.25
N ALA A 105 -11.65 -27.06 44.15
CA ALA A 105 -10.57 -27.06 45.14
C ALA A 105 -11.07 -26.58 46.49
N ALA A 106 -11.82 -25.47 46.54
CA ALA A 106 -12.42 -24.95 47.78
C ALA A 106 -13.42 -25.93 48.42
N ALA A 107 -14.23 -26.62 47.61
CA ALA A 107 -15.14 -27.66 48.11
C ALA A 107 -14.38 -28.89 48.65
N SER A 108 -13.25 -29.25 48.04
CA SER A 108 -12.39 -30.34 48.51
C SER A 108 -11.69 -29.97 49.82
N THR A 109 -11.22 -28.72 49.99
CA THR A 109 -10.64 -28.20 51.24
C THR A 109 -11.68 -28.12 52.37
N ALA A 110 -12.94 -27.80 52.06
CA ALA A 110 -14.03 -27.84 53.03
C ALA A 110 -14.38 -29.27 53.48
N ALA A 111 -14.24 -30.27 52.60
CA ALA A 111 -14.43 -31.68 52.95
C ALA A 111 -13.30 -32.23 53.83
N THR A 112 -12.04 -31.82 53.61
CA THR A 112 -10.91 -32.18 54.47
C THR A 112 -10.89 -31.45 55.82
N ALA A 113 -11.62 -30.33 55.98
CA ALA A 113 -11.77 -29.63 57.25
C ALA A 113 -12.71 -30.34 58.26
N SER A 114 -13.30 -31.50 57.90
CA SER A 114 -14.15 -32.31 58.78
C SER A 114 -13.39 -33.28 59.69
N VAL A 115 -12.06 -33.39 59.55
CA VAL A 115 -11.23 -34.19 60.46
C VAL A 115 -10.65 -33.24 61.52
N PRO A 116 -10.95 -33.40 62.82
CA PRO A 116 -10.44 -32.51 63.84
C PRO A 116 -8.92 -32.69 63.97
N VAL A 117 -8.17 -31.71 63.48
CA VAL A 117 -6.73 -31.58 63.70
C VAL A 117 -6.50 -31.09 65.13
N SER A 118 -5.91 -31.95 65.96
CA SER A 118 -5.22 -31.55 67.18
C SER A 118 -4.10 -30.58 66.82
N ARG A 119 -4.11 -29.46 67.52
CA ARG A 119 -3.21 -28.33 67.40
C ARG A 119 -1.91 -28.68 68.13
N ASP A 120 -0.79 -28.68 67.42
CA ASP A 120 0.52 -28.52 68.04
C ASP A 120 1.44 -27.70 67.14
N ASP A 121 2.26 -26.94 67.84
CA ASP A 121 2.86 -25.68 67.47
C ASP A 121 4.10 -25.76 66.55
N ALA A 122 4.42 -24.57 66.04
CA ALA A 122 5.75 -23.96 66.07
C ALA A 122 6.41 -23.64 64.71
N GLU A 123 6.80 -22.37 64.64
CA GLU A 123 7.36 -21.59 63.56
C GLU A 123 8.64 -22.14 62.94
N SER A 124 8.86 -21.81 61.66
CA SER A 124 10.21 -21.49 61.21
C SER A 124 10.16 -20.40 60.14
N ALA A 125 10.62 -19.23 60.55
CA ALA A 125 10.82 -18.04 59.75
C ALA A 125 12.01 -18.21 58.79
N GLY A 126 11.89 -17.65 57.59
CA GLY A 126 13.03 -17.52 56.70
C GLY A 126 12.64 -17.15 55.27
N GLU A 127 12.29 -15.88 55.02
CA GLU A 127 12.33 -15.32 53.68
C GLU A 127 13.30 -14.13 53.68
N ASP A 128 14.53 -14.45 53.31
CA ASP A 128 15.60 -13.54 52.96
C ASP A 128 15.24 -12.80 51.67
N ALA A 129 15.44 -11.49 51.68
CA ALA A 129 15.09 -10.60 50.61
C ALA A 129 16.27 -10.41 49.66
N SER A 130 15.93 -10.15 48.39
CA SER A 130 16.76 -9.42 47.40
C SER A 130 17.87 -10.21 46.69
N LEU A 131 17.74 -10.36 45.37
CA LEU A 131 18.50 -9.58 44.37
C LEU A 131 18.44 -10.21 42.97
N THR A 132 18.68 -9.33 41.99
CA THR A 132 18.93 -9.55 40.55
C THR A 132 17.69 -9.55 39.67
N GLY A 133 17.58 -8.72 38.64
CA GLY A 133 18.55 -7.81 38.06
C GLY A 133 18.02 -7.43 36.68
N ASP A 134 17.74 -6.14 36.51
CA ASP A 134 17.32 -5.52 35.26
C ASP A 134 18.41 -5.69 34.18
N GLY A 135 17.99 -6.05 32.97
CA GLY A 135 18.87 -6.51 31.89
C GLY A 135 18.36 -6.08 30.52
N ARG A 136 18.14 -4.78 30.37
CA ARG A 136 17.84 -4.09 29.12
C ARG A 136 19.15 -3.86 28.34
N LEU A 137 19.26 -4.38 27.11
CA LEU A 137 19.94 -3.82 25.90
C LEU A 137 20.56 -4.88 24.97
N GLY A 138 20.30 -4.73 23.66
CA GLY A 138 21.30 -4.98 22.59
C GLY A 138 20.96 -6.06 21.57
N GLY A 139 20.77 -5.66 20.29
CA GLY A 139 20.75 -6.55 19.12
C GLY A 139 19.92 -5.99 17.97
#